data_AF-A0A529XFV0-F1
#
_entry.id   AF-A0A529XFV0-F1
#
_cell.length_a   1.000
_cell.length_b   1.000
_cell.length_c   1.000
_cell.angle_alpha   90.00
_cell.angle_beta   90.00
_cell.angle_gamma   90.00
#
_symmetry.space_group_name_H-M   'P 1'
#
loop_
_entity.id
_entity.type
_entity.pdbx_description
1 polymer ?
#
loop_
_entity_poly.entity_id
_entity_poly.type
_entity_poly.pdbx_seq_one_letter_code
_entity_poly.pdbx_strand_id
1 'polypeptide(L)'
;LFACVLTCASPAIAAQRAPVETVEISARPITQFHTGHDETRFGPFEFVGGLEMTSLARDFGALSALRFLKPGSDFIGVADTGFWFFGTISHDAGKRPSGVKNFRMQQMVDASDRPIDRKWKVDAEGLAVKEGIATVGFERDQRVSQFKIDPDNMKAPIRQLDYLVPAQE
;
A
#
# COMPACT_ATOMS: atom_id res chain seq x y z
N LEU A 1 -35.64 19.81 -47.36
CA LEU A 1 -34.26 19.61 -46.88
C LEU A 1 -34.33 18.71 -45.64
N PHE A 2 -33.72 17.53 -45.67
CA PHE A 2 -33.58 16.65 -44.50
C PHE A 2 -32.22 16.92 -43.85
N ALA A 3 -32.21 17.39 -42.59
CA ALA A 3 -30.99 17.57 -41.82
C ALA A 3 -30.72 16.29 -41.01
N CYS A 4 -29.62 15.61 -41.33
CA CYS A 4 -29.15 14.43 -40.62
C CYS A 4 -28.20 14.89 -39.51
N VAL A 5 -28.58 14.73 -38.25
CA VAL A 5 -27.73 15.03 -37.10
C VAL A 5 -26.89 13.79 -36.80
N LEU A 6 -25.60 13.83 -37.12
CA LEU A 6 -24.64 12.82 -36.66
C LEU A 6 -24.24 13.13 -35.21
N THR A 7 -24.71 12.32 -34.27
CA THR A 7 -24.18 12.28 -32.90
C THR A 7 -22.89 11.47 -32.89
N CYS A 8 -21.75 12.15 -32.75
CA CYS A 8 -20.46 11.50 -32.50
C CYS A 8 -20.42 10.97 -31.06
N ALA A 9 -20.75 9.69 -30.86
CA ALA A 9 -20.44 8.99 -29.62
C ALA A 9 -18.93 8.67 -29.61
N SER A 10 -18.15 9.42 -28.83
CA SER A 10 -16.75 9.06 -28.59
C SER A 10 -16.73 7.84 -27.66
N PRO A 11 -16.09 6.72 -28.02
CA PRO A 11 -15.92 5.63 -27.08
C PRO A 11 -15.00 6.10 -25.96
N ALA A 12 -15.49 6.08 -24.73
CA ALA A 12 -14.64 6.19 -23.55
C ALA A 12 -13.73 4.96 -23.53
N ILE A 13 -12.49 5.13 -23.98
CA ILE A 13 -11.46 4.11 -23.78
C ILE A 13 -11.20 4.08 -22.28
N ALA A 14 -11.72 3.06 -21.59
CA ALA A 14 -11.29 2.75 -20.24
C ALA A 14 -9.79 2.44 -20.31
N ALA A 15 -8.95 3.38 -19.87
CA ALA A 15 -7.52 3.16 -19.79
C ALA A 15 -7.27 1.94 -18.90
N GLN A 16 -6.73 0.88 -19.48
CA GLN A 16 -6.36 -0.32 -18.74
C GLN A 16 -5.18 0.06 -17.84
N ARG A 17 -5.42 0.09 -16.52
CA ARG A 17 -4.40 0.44 -15.54
C ARG A 17 -3.22 -0.54 -15.66
N ALA A 18 -2.00 0.00 -15.62
CA ALA A 18 -0.81 -0.82 -15.53
C ALA A 18 -0.91 -1.70 -14.26
N PRO A 19 -0.53 -2.99 -14.32
CA PRO A 19 -0.60 -3.88 -13.16
C PRO A 19 0.19 -3.37 -11.96
N VAL A 20 1.27 -2.62 -12.21
CA VAL A 20 2.09 -1.93 -11.21
C VAL A 20 2.32 -0.51 -11.72
N GLU A 21 2.00 0.48 -10.90
CA GLU A 21 2.15 1.90 -11.20
C GLU A 21 3.34 2.46 -10.42
N THR A 22 4.32 3.05 -11.12
CA THR A 22 5.34 3.89 -10.49
C THR A 22 4.69 5.19 -10.03
N VAL A 23 4.88 5.53 -8.77
CA VAL A 23 4.26 6.70 -8.15
C VAL A 23 5.35 7.63 -7.62
N GLU A 24 5.37 8.86 -8.13
CA GLU A 24 6.29 9.89 -7.65
C GLU A 24 5.91 10.32 -6.23
N ILE A 25 6.88 10.29 -5.32
CA ILE A 25 6.71 10.68 -3.91
C ILE A 25 7.59 11.87 -3.60
N SER A 26 6.98 12.94 -3.09
CA SER A 26 7.71 13.97 -2.35
C SER A 26 7.69 13.63 -0.87
N ALA A 27 8.88 13.56 -0.26
CA ALA A 27 9.04 13.21 1.14
C ALA A 27 9.78 14.31 1.89
N ARG A 28 9.21 14.74 3.03
CA ARG A 28 9.82 15.71 3.94
C ARG A 28 10.17 15.02 5.26
N PRO A 29 11.43 15.08 5.72
CA PRO A 29 11.81 14.53 7.02
C PRO A 29 11.07 15.24 8.17
N ILE A 30 10.57 14.44 9.10
CA ILE A 30 10.09 14.89 10.40
C ILE A 30 11.27 14.74 11.38
N THR A 31 11.83 15.88 11.80
CA THR A 31 13.04 15.94 12.63
C THR A 31 12.75 16.11 14.12
N GLN A 32 11.55 16.54 14.48
CA GLN A 32 11.08 16.71 15.85
C GLN A 32 9.74 15.97 16.01
N PHE A 33 9.65 15.10 17.02
CA PHE A 33 8.41 14.41 17.34
C PHE A 33 7.47 15.31 18.14
N HIS A 34 8.00 15.99 19.16
CA HIS A 34 7.30 17.03 19.90
C HIS A 34 7.59 18.38 19.24
N THR A 35 6.60 18.96 18.58
CA THR A 35 6.77 20.19 17.80
C THR A 35 7.30 21.33 18.65
N GLY A 36 8.43 21.93 18.24
CA GLY A 36 9.07 23.02 18.98
C GLY A 36 10.02 22.58 20.09
N HIS A 37 10.22 21.27 20.26
CA HIS A 37 11.14 20.70 21.25
C HIS A 37 12.17 19.79 20.57
N ASP A 38 13.43 19.88 21.01
CA ASP A 38 14.54 19.08 20.47
C ASP A 38 14.75 17.75 21.21
N GLU A 39 13.88 17.42 22.17
CA GLU A 39 13.93 16.16 22.87
C GLU A 39 13.62 14.98 21.94
N THR A 40 14.50 14.00 21.94
CA THR A 40 14.34 12.78 21.12
C THR A 40 13.96 11.58 21.96
N ARG A 41 14.04 11.65 23.29
CA ARG A 41 13.78 10.53 24.19
C ARG A 41 12.44 10.69 24.90
N PHE A 42 11.57 9.70 24.74
CA PHE A 42 10.22 9.64 25.30
C PHE A 42 10.06 8.34 26.10
N GLY A 43 10.31 8.40 27.40
CA GLY A 43 10.38 7.20 28.25
C GLY A 43 11.47 6.23 27.76
N PRO A 44 11.15 4.96 27.47
CA PRO A 44 12.11 3.98 26.95
C PRO A 44 12.35 4.11 25.44
N PHE A 45 11.65 5.00 24.74
CA PHE A 45 11.72 5.13 23.29
C PHE A 45 12.57 6.32 22.86
N GLU A 46 13.21 6.18 21.70
CA GLU A 46 13.94 7.24 21.03
C GLU A 46 13.32 7.50 19.65
N PHE A 47 12.97 8.74 19.39
CA PHE A 47 12.53 9.18 18.08
C PHE A 47 13.72 9.28 17.14
N VAL A 48 13.74 8.39 16.13
CA VAL A 48 14.83 8.29 15.14
C VAL A 48 14.52 9.01 13.83
N GLY A 49 13.37 9.69 13.74
CA GLY A 49 12.90 10.41 12.55
C GLY A 49 11.58 9.87 12.02
N GLY A 50 10.99 10.63 11.10
CA GLY A 50 9.79 10.25 10.37
C GLY A 50 9.76 10.88 8.98
N LEU A 51 8.77 10.52 8.16
CA LEU A 51 8.57 11.09 6.83
C LEU A 51 7.12 11.55 6.70
N GLU A 52 6.95 12.79 6.28
CA GLU A 52 5.72 13.27 5.68
C GLU A 52 5.81 12.99 4.17
N MET A 53 4.86 12.24 3.62
CA MET A 53 4.87 11.81 2.22
C MET A 53 3.65 12.36 1.49
N THR A 54 3.87 12.88 0.27
CA THR A 54 2.82 13.41 -0.60
C THR A 54 3.02 12.92 -2.03
N SER A 55 1.91 12.80 -2.77
CA SER A 55 1.91 12.47 -4.19
C SER A 55 0.70 13.10 -4.87
N LEU A 56 0.82 13.33 -6.18
CA LEU A 56 -0.32 13.69 -7.04
C LEU A 56 -1.04 12.45 -7.60
N ALA A 57 -0.49 11.25 -7.39
CA ALA A 57 -1.12 10.01 -7.84
C ALA A 57 -2.44 9.78 -7.09
N ARG A 58 -3.51 9.54 -7.84
CA ARG A 58 -4.88 9.38 -7.31
C ARG A 58 -4.99 8.27 -6.29
N ASP A 59 -4.23 7.19 -6.47
CA ASP A 59 -4.33 5.99 -5.65
C ASP A 59 -3.37 6.04 -4.43
N PHE A 60 -2.55 7.10 -4.30
CA PHE A 60 -1.68 7.29 -3.15
C PHE A 60 -2.45 7.81 -1.93
N GLY A 61 -2.33 7.10 -0.81
CA GLY A 61 -2.93 7.48 0.48
C GLY A 61 -3.46 6.26 1.23
N ALA A 62 -4.08 6.53 2.38
CA ALA A 62 -4.73 5.52 3.21
C ALA A 62 -3.85 4.29 3.50
N LEU A 63 -2.57 4.56 3.79
CA LEU A 63 -1.56 3.54 4.06
C LEU A 63 -1.81 2.97 5.46
N SER A 64 -2.13 1.68 5.55
CA SER A 64 -2.53 1.05 6.81
C SER A 64 -1.38 0.32 7.51
N ALA A 65 -0.57 -0.43 6.76
CA ALA A 65 0.54 -1.17 7.34
C ALA A 65 1.75 -1.30 6.40
N LEU A 66 2.94 -1.42 7.01
CA LEU A 66 4.24 -1.53 6.31
C LEU A 66 5.14 -2.54 7.03
N ARG A 67 5.90 -3.32 6.26
CA ARG A 67 6.97 -4.20 6.76
C ARG A 67 8.22 -4.08 5.88
N PHE A 68 9.39 -4.08 6.51
CA PHE A 68 10.66 -4.18 5.79
C PHE A 68 10.84 -5.59 5.20
N LEU A 69 11.16 -5.65 3.91
CA LEU A 69 11.68 -6.83 3.22
C LEU A 69 13.19 -6.94 3.43
N LYS A 70 13.87 -5.80 3.49
CA LYS A 70 15.26 -5.68 3.90
C LYS A 70 15.33 -4.68 5.06
N PRO A 71 15.90 -5.06 6.22
CA PRO A 71 15.91 -4.21 7.41
C PRO A 71 16.40 -2.78 7.10
N GLY A 72 15.52 -1.81 7.35
CA GLY A 72 15.83 -0.39 7.15
C GLY A 72 16.04 0.02 5.69
N SER A 73 15.56 -0.72 4.69
CA SER A 73 15.57 -0.21 3.31
C SER A 73 14.30 -0.55 2.55
N ASP A 74 14.20 -1.75 2.00
CA ASP A 74 13.15 -2.12 1.07
C ASP A 74 11.94 -2.57 1.87
N PHE A 75 10.75 -2.11 1.49
CA PHE A 75 9.52 -2.41 2.20
C PHE A 75 8.38 -2.78 1.26
N ILE A 76 7.41 -3.47 1.86
CA ILE A 76 6.08 -3.72 1.33
C ILE A 76 5.07 -3.15 2.32
N GLY A 77 3.95 -2.66 1.81
CA GLY A 77 2.81 -2.29 2.64
C GLY A 77 1.48 -2.49 1.94
N VAL A 78 0.42 -2.24 2.70
CA VAL A 78 -0.98 -2.34 2.26
C VAL A 78 -1.73 -1.06 2.63
N ALA A 79 -2.61 -0.63 1.73
CA ALA A 79 -3.56 0.45 1.95
C ALA A 79 -4.98 -0.11 2.13
N ASP A 80 -5.80 0.56 2.95
CA ASP A 80 -7.22 0.21 3.19
C ASP A 80 -8.05 0.18 1.88
N THR A 81 -7.55 0.87 0.85
CA THR A 81 -8.15 0.96 -0.49
C THR A 81 -7.86 -0.25 -1.36
N GLY A 82 -7.13 -1.25 -0.85
CA GLY A 82 -6.85 -2.48 -1.58
C GLY A 82 -5.65 -2.41 -2.50
N PHE A 83 -4.62 -1.68 -2.10
CA PHE A 83 -3.36 -1.61 -2.84
C PHE A 83 -2.23 -2.22 -2.03
N TRP A 84 -1.40 -2.99 -2.72
CA TRP A 84 -0.01 -3.18 -2.33
C TRP A 84 0.77 -1.91 -2.66
N PHE A 85 1.74 -1.57 -1.82
CA PHE A 85 2.74 -0.58 -2.16
C PHE A 85 4.13 -1.03 -1.75
N PHE A 86 5.14 -0.54 -2.45
CA PHE A 86 6.54 -0.87 -2.22
C PHE A 86 7.41 0.36 -2.36
N GLY A 87 8.61 0.31 -1.78
CA GLY A 87 9.63 1.33 -1.98
C GLY A 87 10.90 1.01 -1.20
N THR A 88 11.84 1.94 -1.27
CA THR A 88 13.11 1.90 -0.54
C THR A 88 13.26 3.17 0.29
N ILE A 89 13.42 3.02 1.61
CA ILE A 89 13.71 4.16 2.49
C ILE A 89 15.15 4.63 2.24
N SER A 90 15.30 5.91 1.92
CA SER A 90 16.60 6.59 1.89
C SER A 90 16.94 7.11 3.28
N HIS A 91 18.24 7.15 3.59
CA HIS A 91 18.73 7.63 4.88
C HIS A 91 19.70 8.78 4.72
N ASP A 92 19.75 9.67 5.71
CA ASP A 92 20.79 10.68 5.82
C ASP A 92 22.11 10.11 6.38
N ALA A 93 23.12 10.97 6.54
CA ALA A 93 24.42 10.57 7.10
C ALA A 93 24.32 10.06 8.55
N GLY A 94 23.27 10.46 9.29
CA GLY A 94 22.97 10.02 10.64
C GLY A 94 22.11 8.75 10.70
N LYS A 95 21.87 8.08 9.56
CA LYS A 95 21.01 6.90 9.43
C LYS A 95 19.54 7.14 9.80
N ARG A 96 19.05 8.38 9.68
CA ARG A 96 17.62 8.72 9.86
C ARG A 96 16.92 8.64 8.51
N PRO A 97 15.62 8.29 8.46
CA PRO A 97 14.88 8.29 7.20
C PRO A 97 14.85 9.70 6.61
N SER A 98 15.25 9.82 5.34
CA SER A 98 15.36 11.09 4.61
C SER A 98 14.46 11.17 3.37
N GLY A 99 13.92 10.03 2.92
CA GLY A 99 12.95 10.00 1.82
C GLY A 99 12.60 8.58 1.40
N VAL A 100 11.83 8.47 0.31
CA VAL A 100 11.42 7.20 -0.30
C VAL A 100 11.80 7.21 -1.78
N LYS A 101 12.34 6.09 -2.27
CA LYS A 101 12.69 5.87 -3.69
C LYS A 101 11.96 4.66 -4.24
N ASN A 102 11.87 4.58 -5.57
CA ASN A 102 11.30 3.45 -6.30
C ASN A 102 9.88 3.09 -5.80
N PHE A 103 9.10 4.12 -5.45
CA PHE A 103 7.78 3.88 -4.88
C PHE A 103 6.82 3.43 -5.99
N ARG A 104 6.08 2.38 -5.69
CA ARG A 104 5.15 1.76 -6.62
C ARG A 104 3.91 1.25 -5.90
N MET A 105 2.80 1.22 -6.61
CA MET A 105 1.53 0.69 -6.11
C MET A 105 0.96 -0.33 -7.09
N GLN A 106 0.28 -1.34 -6.56
CA GLN A 106 -0.42 -2.36 -7.33
C GLN A 106 -1.75 -2.67 -6.68
N GLN A 107 -2.84 -2.64 -7.44
CA GLN A 107 -4.15 -3.04 -6.95
C GLN A 107 -4.17 -4.53 -6.60
N MET A 108 -4.75 -4.88 -5.46
CA MET A 108 -4.97 -6.28 -5.08
C MET A 108 -5.94 -6.96 -6.05
N VAL A 109 -5.70 -8.25 -6.30
CA VAL A 109 -6.51 -9.07 -7.20
C VAL A 109 -7.27 -10.16 -6.43
N ASP A 110 -8.43 -10.54 -6.95
CA ASP A 110 -9.22 -11.66 -6.41
C ASP A 110 -8.61 -13.03 -6.74
N ALA A 111 -9.24 -14.11 -6.26
CA ALA A 111 -8.81 -15.48 -6.56
C ALA A 111 -8.83 -15.84 -8.06
N SER A 112 -9.44 -15.01 -8.90
CA SER A 112 -9.44 -15.13 -10.36
C SER A 112 -8.44 -14.18 -11.04
N ASP A 113 -7.50 -13.61 -10.28
CA ASP A 113 -6.51 -12.62 -10.72
C ASP A 113 -7.12 -11.35 -11.36
N ARG A 114 -8.37 -11.01 -10.97
CA ARG A 114 -9.02 -9.78 -11.45
C ARG A 114 -8.85 -8.66 -10.42
N PRO A 115 -8.60 -7.41 -10.87
CA PRO A 115 -8.60 -6.26 -9.98
C PRO A 115 -9.88 -6.20 -9.14
N ILE A 116 -9.73 -5.98 -7.83
CA ILE A 116 -10.88 -5.86 -6.95
C ILE A 116 -11.35 -4.40 -6.98
N ASP A 117 -12.34 -4.09 -7.82
CA ASP A 117 -12.86 -2.73 -7.99
C ASP A 117 -13.85 -2.30 -6.88
N ARG A 118 -14.34 -3.25 -6.08
CA ARG A 118 -15.32 -2.96 -5.02
C ARG A 118 -14.61 -2.64 -3.70
N LYS A 119 -14.62 -1.36 -3.31
CA LYS A 119 -14.03 -0.80 -2.08
C LYS A 119 -14.33 -1.57 -0.78
N TRP A 120 -15.44 -2.31 -0.69
CA TRP A 120 -15.78 -3.09 0.51
C TRP A 120 -15.11 -4.47 0.62
N LYS A 121 -14.38 -4.93 -0.42
CA LYS A 121 -13.72 -6.25 -0.43
C LYS A 121 -12.23 -6.24 -0.02
N VAL A 122 -11.65 -5.05 0.20
CA VAL A 122 -10.18 -4.85 0.20
C VAL A 122 -9.65 -4.03 1.38
N ASP A 123 -10.42 -3.99 2.47
CA ASP A 123 -10.13 -3.23 3.69
C ASP A 123 -8.93 -3.82 4.45
N ALA A 124 -7.73 -3.65 3.91
CA ALA A 124 -6.50 -4.30 4.36
C ALA A 124 -5.82 -3.48 5.46
N GLU A 125 -5.86 -3.99 6.69
CA GLU A 125 -5.42 -3.24 7.88
C GLU A 125 -4.15 -3.81 8.50
N GLY A 126 -4.04 -5.14 8.55
CA GLY A 126 -2.92 -5.83 9.17
C GLY A 126 -1.95 -6.37 8.13
N LEU A 127 -0.63 -6.29 8.41
CA LEU A 127 0.39 -6.92 7.60
C LEU A 127 1.48 -7.57 8.46
N ALA A 128 1.79 -8.83 8.18
CA ALA A 128 2.99 -9.51 8.64
C ALA A 128 3.76 -10.10 7.45
N VAL A 129 5.08 -10.16 7.56
CA VAL A 129 5.94 -10.78 6.53
C VAL A 129 6.85 -11.79 7.18
N LYS A 130 6.90 -13.00 6.62
CA LYS A 130 7.83 -14.06 7.03
C LYS A 130 8.18 -14.90 5.81
N GLU A 131 9.48 -15.12 5.57
CA GLU A 131 9.98 -16.05 4.54
C GLU A 131 9.36 -15.83 3.14
N GLY A 132 9.21 -14.56 2.73
CA GLY A 132 8.63 -14.20 1.42
C GLY A 132 7.10 -14.31 1.33
N ILE A 133 6.42 -14.56 2.46
CA ILE A 133 4.96 -14.61 2.56
C ILE A 133 4.45 -13.37 3.29
N ALA A 134 3.56 -12.63 2.65
CA ALA A 134 2.76 -11.58 3.27
C ALA A 134 1.48 -12.18 3.83
N THR A 135 1.19 -11.96 5.11
CA THR A 135 -0.07 -12.34 5.77
C THR A 135 -0.85 -11.06 6.07
N VAL A 136 -2.02 -10.91 5.45
CA VAL A 136 -2.84 -9.69 5.49
C VAL A 136 -4.16 -9.95 6.18
N GLY A 137 -4.53 -9.07 7.11
CA GLY A 137 -5.85 -9.07 7.75
C GLY A 137 -6.78 -8.06 7.10
N PHE A 138 -8.04 -8.45 6.89
CA PHE A 138 -9.08 -7.61 6.27
C PHE A 138 -10.26 -7.36 7.23
N GLU A 139 -10.78 -6.13 7.30
CA GLU A 139 -11.84 -5.75 8.25
C GLU A 139 -13.26 -6.14 7.80
N ARG A 140 -13.67 -5.79 6.58
CA ARG A 140 -15.08 -5.95 6.13
C ARG A 140 -15.50 -7.38 5.79
N ASP A 141 -14.69 -8.05 5.00
CA ASP A 141 -14.80 -9.50 4.80
C ASP A 141 -13.73 -10.13 5.68
N GLN A 142 -14.10 -10.35 6.93
CA GLN A 142 -13.20 -10.72 8.01
C GLN A 142 -12.44 -11.99 7.66
N ARG A 143 -11.18 -11.82 7.24
CA ARG A 143 -10.32 -12.92 6.84
C ARG A 143 -8.86 -12.54 7.03
N VAL A 144 -8.04 -13.57 7.16
CA VAL A 144 -6.60 -13.45 7.07
C VAL A 144 -6.15 -14.24 5.85
N SER A 145 -5.46 -13.59 4.92
CA SER A 145 -5.01 -14.21 3.67
C SER A 145 -3.50 -14.13 3.53
N GLN A 146 -2.90 -15.16 2.96
CA GLN A 146 -1.49 -15.24 2.67
C GLN A 146 -1.23 -15.06 1.19
N PHE A 147 -0.18 -14.32 0.87
CA PHE A 147 0.25 -13.98 -0.48
C PHE A 147 1.74 -14.28 -0.62
N LYS A 148 2.13 -14.84 -1.76
CA LYS A 148 3.53 -14.89 -2.15
C LYS A 148 3.98 -13.49 -2.57
N ILE A 149 5.06 -12.99 -1.99
CA ILE A 149 5.58 -11.66 -2.32
C ILE A 149 6.29 -11.74 -3.68
N ASP A 150 5.75 -11.02 -4.65
CA ASP A 150 6.34 -10.73 -5.95
C ASP A 150 6.07 -9.25 -6.25
N PRO A 151 6.99 -8.35 -5.88
CA PRO A 151 6.74 -6.92 -5.97
C PRO A 151 6.41 -6.41 -7.38
N ASP A 152 6.85 -7.13 -8.42
CA ASP A 152 6.60 -6.78 -9.83
C ASP A 152 5.27 -7.34 -10.34
N ASN A 153 4.64 -8.26 -9.61
CA ASN A 153 3.48 -9.00 -10.07
C ASN A 153 2.74 -9.73 -8.94
N MET A 154 2.30 -9.02 -7.90
CA MET A 154 1.53 -9.63 -6.81
C MET A 154 0.29 -10.34 -7.37
N LYS A 155 0.08 -11.58 -6.91
CA LYS A 155 -1.00 -12.45 -7.37
C LYS A 155 -2.10 -12.59 -6.32
N ALA A 156 -3.14 -13.33 -6.70
CA ALA A 156 -4.15 -13.85 -5.80
C ALA A 156 -3.55 -14.48 -4.52
N PRO A 157 -4.31 -14.52 -3.41
CA PRO A 157 -3.87 -15.18 -2.19
C PRO A 157 -3.60 -16.66 -2.44
N ILE A 158 -2.51 -17.18 -1.88
CA ILE A 158 -2.14 -18.59 -1.95
C ILE A 158 -2.91 -19.44 -0.93
N ARG A 159 -3.42 -18.81 0.13
CA ARG A 159 -4.23 -19.44 1.17
C ARG A 159 -5.02 -18.41 1.95
N GLN A 160 -6.23 -18.78 2.37
CA GLN A 160 -6.93 -18.11 3.47
C GLN A 160 -6.70 -18.90 4.76
N LEU A 161 -6.32 -18.22 5.83
CA LEU A 161 -6.18 -18.83 7.15
C LEU A 161 -7.56 -18.93 7.79
N ASP A 162 -7.81 -20.08 8.42
CA ASP A 162 -8.99 -20.28 9.24
C ASP A 162 -8.89 -19.40 10.48
N TYR A 163 -9.99 -18.74 10.84
CA TYR A 163 -10.08 -18.04 12.11
C TYR A 163 -10.29 -19.07 13.22
N LEU A 164 -9.53 -18.94 14.33
CA LEU A 164 -9.58 -19.88 15.46
C LEU A 164 -10.84 -19.71 16.34
N VAL A 165 -11.70 -18.76 16.00
CA VAL A 165 -12.96 -18.49 16.70
C VAL A 165 -14.09 -19.21 15.94
N PRO A 166 -14.95 -20.01 16.60
CA PRO A 166 -16.08 -20.63 15.92
C PRO A 166 -16.98 -19.58 15.25
N ALA A 167 -17.45 -19.85 14.03
CA ALA A 167 -18.39 -18.98 13.32
C ALA A 167 -19.76 -18.87 14.01
N GLN A 168 -20.04 -19.77 14.95
CA GLN A 168 -21.24 -19.87 15.77
C GLN A 168 -20.78 -20.22 17.18
N GLU A 169 -21.07 -19.35 18.15
CA GLU A 169 -20.97 -19.64 19.60
C GLU A 169 -22.28 -20.23 20.12
#